data_AF-A0A7J8QAG1-F1
#
_entry.id   AF-A0A7J8QAG1-F1
#
_cell.length_a   1.000
_cell.length_b   1.000
_cell.length_c   1.000
_cell.angle_alpha   90.00
_cell.angle_beta   90.00
_cell.angle_gamma   90.00
#
_symmetry.space_group_name_H-M   'P 1'
#
loop_
_entity.id
_entity.type
_entity.pdbx_description
1 polymer ?
#
loop_
_entity_poly.entity_id
_entity_poly.type
_entity_poly.pdbx_seq_one_letter_code
_entity_poly.pdbx_strand_id
1 'polypeptide(L)'
;MDISSGDDSDISESEMEEYEDKSYEKLKNGKYTVMVSDETYTCPYCPKSNKQKYRYKDLLQHASGVGNSSSAKRKPRVKANHLALARYLETDLVPVVSSPKPVVEEDPPSGCDHDEKIVWPCTGIVVNIPTRRSADGRSVGESGSKLRDELIRRGFNPVRVHPLWNFRGHSGTAVVEFRKGWPGLHNALSFEKAYEADHHGKKDWGANDDVKHGLYAWVARADDY
;
A
#
# COMPACT_ATOMS: atom_id res chain seq x y z
N MET A 1 2.11 34.21 -2.35
CA MET A 1 3.00 34.83 -1.35
C MET A 1 3.05 33.86 -0.19
N ASP A 2 4.25 33.40 0.14
CA ASP A 2 4.73 33.10 1.49
C ASP A 2 6.15 32.55 1.33
N ILE A 3 7.08 33.48 1.50
CA ILE A 3 8.52 33.27 1.56
C ILE A 3 8.80 32.80 2.99
N SER A 4 9.18 31.54 3.17
CA SER A 4 9.83 31.12 4.41
C SER A 4 11.33 31.14 4.17
N SER A 5 11.98 32.04 4.92
CA SER A 5 13.34 32.53 4.80
C SER A 5 14.39 31.45 4.50
N GLY A 6 15.03 31.60 3.34
CA GLY A 6 16.28 30.94 3.03
C GLY A 6 17.36 31.49 3.96
N ASP A 7 17.76 30.66 4.93
CA ASP A 7 19.10 30.76 5.49
C ASP A 7 20.06 30.40 4.35
N ASP A 8 20.60 31.42 3.67
CA ASP A 8 21.55 31.32 2.54
C ASP A 8 22.99 31.12 3.05
N SER A 9 23.18 30.31 4.09
CA SER A 9 24.52 29.89 4.51
C SER A 9 25.10 28.94 3.45
N ASP A 10 26.20 29.37 2.81
CA ASP A 10 27.03 28.53 1.95
C ASP A 10 27.70 27.47 2.83
N ILE A 11 27.15 26.26 2.83
CA ILE A 11 27.75 25.16 3.59
C ILE A 11 29.08 24.76 2.94
N SER A 12 30.08 24.54 3.77
CA SER A 12 31.37 23.98 3.38
C SER A 12 31.24 22.50 3.01
N GLU A 13 32.21 21.94 2.29
CA GLU A 13 32.22 20.50 1.98
C GLU A 13 32.25 19.63 3.26
N SER A 14 32.83 20.15 4.34
CA SER A 14 32.87 19.52 5.67
C SER A 14 31.51 19.45 6.38
N GLU A 15 30.54 20.30 6.01
CA GLU A 15 29.19 20.33 6.60
C GLU A 15 28.17 19.59 5.71
N MET A 16 28.63 19.02 4.59
CA MET A 16 27.78 18.34 3.63
C MET A 16 27.13 17.08 4.22
N GLU A 17 27.87 16.33 5.04
CA GLU A 17 27.40 15.10 5.69
C GLU A 17 26.33 15.40 6.76
N GLU A 18 26.54 16.40 7.62
CA GLU A 18 25.56 16.82 8.62
C GLU A 18 24.25 17.32 7.94
N TYR A 19 24.38 18.04 6.82
CA TYR A 19 23.24 18.52 6.05
C TYR A 19 22.52 17.37 5.32
N GLU A 20 23.24 16.34 4.90
CA GLU A 20 22.68 15.10 4.35
C GLU A 20 21.81 14.41 5.40
N ASP A 21 22.33 14.16 6.60
CA ASP A 21 21.59 13.53 7.71
C ASP A 21 20.33 14.32 8.07
N LYS A 22 20.43 15.64 8.18
CA LYS A 22 19.26 16.51 8.44
C LYS A 22 18.22 16.44 7.33
N SER A 23 18.64 16.23 6.10
CA SER A 23 17.75 16.12 4.95
C SER A 23 17.11 14.73 4.87
N TYR A 24 17.86 13.69 5.23
CA TYR A 24 17.42 12.31 5.38
C TYR A 24 16.34 12.17 6.46
N GLU A 25 16.54 12.76 7.64
CA GLU A 25 15.55 12.74 8.72
C GLU A 25 14.25 13.46 8.32
N LYS A 26 14.32 14.53 7.52
CA LYS A 26 13.11 15.18 6.98
C LYS A 26 12.36 14.27 5.99
N LEU A 27 13.05 13.45 5.21
CA LEU A 27 12.42 12.46 4.32
C LEU A 27 11.70 11.37 5.13
N LYS A 28 12.35 10.86 6.19
CA LYS A 28 11.77 9.84 7.09
C LYS A 28 10.55 10.34 7.85
N ASN A 29 10.57 11.58 8.31
CA ASN A 29 9.46 12.19 9.04
C ASN A 29 8.29 12.61 8.14
N GLY A 30 8.30 12.23 6.85
CA GLY A 30 7.21 12.48 5.90
C GLY A 30 7.08 13.96 5.48
N LYS A 31 8.06 14.81 5.83
CA LYS A 31 8.03 16.24 5.50
C LYS A 31 8.12 16.50 3.99
N TYR A 32 8.70 15.57 3.24
CA TYR A 32 8.79 15.61 1.78
C TYR A 32 8.09 14.40 1.17
N THR A 33 7.14 14.65 0.26
CA THR A 33 6.46 13.59 -0.49
C THR A 33 7.31 13.17 -1.69
N VAL A 34 7.91 11.98 -1.63
CA VAL A 34 8.74 11.41 -2.72
C VAL A 34 7.92 10.55 -3.68
N MET A 35 6.91 9.86 -3.18
CA MET A 35 6.02 9.00 -3.96
C MET A 35 4.73 9.74 -4.32
N VAL A 36 4.44 9.87 -5.61
CA VAL A 36 3.22 10.55 -6.11
C VAL A 36 2.13 9.55 -6.48
N SER A 37 2.53 8.35 -6.89
CA SER A 37 1.67 7.17 -7.07
C SER A 37 2.53 5.91 -6.99
N ASP A 38 1.89 4.74 -6.93
CA ASP A 38 2.46 3.41 -6.67
C ASP A 38 3.74 3.07 -7.45
N GLU A 39 3.93 3.62 -8.65
CA GLU A 39 5.12 3.40 -9.49
C GLU A 39 5.81 4.71 -9.94
N THR A 40 5.28 5.85 -9.51
CA THR A 40 5.76 7.17 -9.94
C THR A 40 6.28 7.97 -8.77
N TYR A 41 7.55 8.32 -8.85
CA TYR A 41 8.27 9.09 -7.86
C TYR A 41 8.69 10.43 -8.43
N THR A 42 8.92 11.39 -7.55
CA THR A 42 9.43 12.71 -7.90
C THR A 42 10.55 13.11 -6.95
N CYS A 43 11.57 13.78 -7.46
CA CYS A 43 12.60 14.39 -6.62
C CYS A 43 12.04 15.65 -5.95
N PRO A 44 11.93 15.71 -4.61
CA PRO A 44 11.41 16.88 -3.90
C PRO A 44 12.38 18.08 -3.95
N TYR A 45 13.64 17.83 -4.30
CA TYR A 45 14.71 18.83 -4.31
C TYR A 45 14.94 19.46 -5.69
N CYS A 46 14.30 18.91 -6.74
CA CYS A 46 14.35 19.50 -8.07
C CYS A 46 13.27 20.59 -8.25
N PRO A 47 13.58 21.68 -9.00
CA PRO A 47 12.65 22.77 -9.24
C PRO A 47 11.39 22.32 -9.99
N LYS A 48 10.28 23.06 -9.78
CA LYS A 48 8.93 22.72 -10.26
C LYS A 48 8.80 22.54 -11.78
N SER A 49 9.65 23.20 -12.57
CA SER A 49 9.69 23.05 -14.04
C SER A 49 10.20 21.66 -14.48
N ASN A 50 10.86 20.93 -13.59
CA ASN A 50 11.51 19.65 -13.88
C ASN A 50 11.08 18.55 -12.90
N LYS A 51 9.82 18.61 -12.42
CA LYS A 51 9.16 17.50 -11.69
C LYS A 51 8.86 16.35 -12.66
N GLN A 52 9.93 15.84 -13.27
CA GLN A 52 9.88 14.65 -14.07
C GLN A 52 9.38 13.51 -13.17
N LYS A 53 8.44 12.77 -13.73
CA LYS A 53 7.91 11.55 -13.13
C LYS A 53 8.94 10.46 -13.40
N TYR A 54 9.47 9.86 -12.34
CA TYR A 54 10.50 8.83 -12.42
C TYR A 54 9.92 7.48 -11.98
N ARG A 55 10.41 6.38 -12.58
CA ARG A 55 10.33 5.07 -11.91
C ARG A 55 11.35 5.01 -10.78
N TYR A 56 11.20 4.07 -9.86
CA TYR A 56 12.10 3.92 -8.70
C TYR A 56 13.59 3.92 -9.11
N LYS A 57 13.97 3.05 -10.05
CA LYS A 57 15.35 2.93 -10.54
C LYS A 57 15.87 4.22 -11.16
N ASP A 58 15.02 4.92 -11.92
CA ASP A 58 15.36 6.17 -12.58
C ASP A 58 15.54 7.30 -11.57
N LEU A 59 14.70 7.34 -10.51
CA LEU A 59 14.83 8.33 -9.45
C LEU A 59 16.10 8.10 -8.64
N LEU A 60 16.41 6.84 -8.32
CA LEU A 60 17.64 6.50 -7.62
C LEU A 60 18.87 6.91 -8.43
N GLN A 61 18.90 6.55 -9.72
CA GLN A 61 19.99 6.97 -10.62
C GLN A 61 20.09 8.49 -10.72
N HIS A 62 18.95 9.19 -10.79
CA HIS A 62 18.92 10.65 -10.77
C HIS A 62 19.51 11.22 -9.47
N ALA A 63 19.07 10.74 -8.31
CA ALA A 63 19.51 11.21 -7.00
C ALA A 63 21.01 10.98 -6.82
N SER A 64 21.50 9.76 -7.06
CA SER A 64 22.92 9.41 -6.96
C SER A 64 23.77 10.17 -7.97
N GLY A 65 23.29 10.33 -9.20
CA GLY A 65 23.98 11.13 -10.23
C GLY A 65 24.05 12.62 -9.90
N VAL A 66 23.07 13.15 -9.16
CA VAL A 66 23.10 14.55 -8.71
C VAL A 66 24.00 14.73 -7.49
N GLY A 67 23.89 13.84 -6.52
CA GLY A 67 24.68 13.83 -5.30
C GLY A 67 26.17 13.68 -5.55
N ASN A 68 26.56 12.68 -6.36
CA ASN A 68 27.96 12.35 -6.66
C ASN A 68 28.58 13.21 -7.79
N SER A 69 27.94 14.30 -8.19
CA SER A 69 28.44 15.13 -9.28
C SER A 69 29.71 15.87 -8.89
N SER A 70 30.78 15.70 -9.66
CA SER A 70 32.03 16.47 -9.52
C SER A 70 31.93 17.92 -10.02
N SER A 71 30.77 18.34 -10.54
CA SER A 71 30.57 19.69 -11.06
C SER A 71 30.56 20.73 -9.93
N ALA A 72 31.48 21.70 -10.01
CA ALA A 72 31.53 22.87 -9.14
C ALA A 72 30.30 23.81 -9.29
N LYS A 73 29.55 23.70 -10.39
CA LYS A 73 28.33 24.50 -10.62
C LYS A 73 27.15 24.12 -9.71
N ARG A 74 27.22 22.97 -9.02
CA ARG A 74 26.15 22.50 -8.12
C ARG A 74 26.52 22.82 -6.69
N LYS A 75 25.68 23.61 -6.02
CA LYS A 75 25.89 23.99 -4.61
C LYS A 75 25.98 22.73 -3.72
N PRO A 76 26.87 22.72 -2.71
CA PRO A 76 27.02 21.61 -1.76
C PRO A 76 25.68 21.11 -1.16
N ARG A 77 24.79 22.04 -0.77
CA ARG A 77 23.45 21.71 -0.25
C ARG A 77 22.59 20.90 -1.23
N VAL A 78 22.71 21.20 -2.52
CA VAL A 78 21.96 20.48 -3.56
C VAL A 78 22.50 19.05 -3.66
N LYS A 79 23.81 18.86 -3.58
CA LYS A 79 24.43 17.52 -3.57
C LYS A 79 23.99 16.73 -2.35
N ALA A 80 24.14 17.29 -1.16
CA ALA A 80 23.71 16.68 0.11
C ALA A 80 22.22 16.26 0.12
N ASN A 81 21.32 17.14 -0.36
CA ASN A 81 19.90 16.79 -0.47
C ASN A 81 19.65 15.57 -1.38
N HIS A 82 20.37 15.46 -2.50
CA HIS A 82 20.20 14.35 -3.43
C HIS A 82 20.89 13.07 -2.95
N LEU A 83 22.01 13.19 -2.22
CA LEU A 83 22.62 12.05 -1.51
C LEU A 83 21.67 11.51 -0.43
N ALA A 84 21.06 12.40 0.37
CA ALA A 84 20.06 12.03 1.36
C ALA A 84 18.86 11.32 0.73
N LEU A 85 18.42 11.78 -0.47
CA LEU A 85 17.36 11.12 -1.23
C LEU A 85 17.77 9.73 -1.71
N ALA A 86 18.98 9.58 -2.25
CA ALA A 86 19.51 8.30 -2.72
C ALA A 86 19.62 7.31 -1.55
N ARG A 87 20.19 7.76 -0.42
CA ARG A 87 20.26 7.01 0.83
C ARG A 87 18.87 6.59 1.28
N TYR A 88 17.91 7.50 1.37
CA TYR A 88 16.52 7.19 1.74
C TYR A 88 15.86 6.17 0.80
N LEU A 89 16.09 6.30 -0.51
CA LEU A 89 15.61 5.32 -1.48
C LEU A 89 16.21 3.93 -1.18
N GLU A 90 17.52 3.86 -1.01
CA GLU A 90 18.28 2.62 -0.76
C GLU A 90 18.04 1.99 0.62
N THR A 91 17.85 2.77 1.67
CA THR A 91 17.77 2.25 3.05
C THR A 91 16.36 2.14 3.59
N ASP A 92 15.44 3.02 3.19
CA ASP A 92 14.08 3.05 3.73
C ASP A 92 13.03 2.66 2.70
N LEU A 93 13.30 2.82 1.40
CA LEU A 93 12.39 2.40 0.35
C LEU A 93 12.76 1.04 -0.27
N VAL A 94 14.04 0.62 -0.33
CA VAL A 94 14.40 -0.75 -0.75
C VAL A 94 13.83 -1.80 0.21
N PRO A 95 13.87 -1.63 1.55
CA PRO A 95 13.16 -2.56 2.42
C PRO A 95 11.66 -2.49 2.14
N VAL A 96 11.05 -1.32 1.97
CA VAL A 96 9.60 -1.25 1.69
C VAL A 96 9.21 -1.91 0.35
N VAL A 97 10.11 -1.99 -0.63
CA VAL A 97 9.87 -2.67 -1.93
C VAL A 97 10.37 -4.13 -1.98
N SER A 98 11.23 -4.57 -1.05
CA SER A 98 11.84 -5.92 -1.05
C SER A 98 11.78 -6.70 0.28
N SER A 99 11.33 -6.13 1.41
CA SER A 99 11.20 -6.79 2.73
C SER A 99 10.43 -5.93 3.76
N PRO A 100 9.32 -6.40 4.35
CA PRO A 100 8.53 -5.64 5.32
C PRO A 100 9.38 -5.27 6.56
N LYS A 101 9.28 -4.02 7.03
CA LYS A 101 9.94 -3.61 8.29
C LYS A 101 9.27 -4.28 9.51
N PRO A 102 10.03 -4.50 10.60
CA PRO A 102 9.64 -5.35 11.71
C PRO A 102 8.57 -4.63 12.54
N VAL A 103 7.40 -5.24 12.61
CA VAL A 103 6.51 -5.07 13.75
C VAL A 103 7.04 -6.03 14.81
N VAL A 104 7.17 -5.50 16.03
CA VAL A 104 7.40 -6.17 17.32
C VAL A 104 7.22 -7.69 17.27
N GLU A 105 8.22 -8.43 17.75
CA GLU A 105 8.17 -9.88 17.94
C GLU A 105 6.92 -10.28 18.74
N GLU A 106 5.88 -10.67 18.02
CA GLU A 106 4.99 -11.74 18.46
C GLU A 106 5.51 -13.01 17.80
N ASP A 107 5.52 -14.11 18.56
CA ASP A 107 5.98 -15.44 18.11
C ASP A 107 5.59 -15.71 16.65
N PRO A 108 6.48 -16.33 15.84
CA PRO A 108 6.15 -16.59 14.45
C PRO A 108 4.87 -17.42 14.41
N PRO A 109 3.81 -16.98 13.70
CA PRO A 109 2.67 -17.85 13.46
C PRO A 109 3.21 -19.00 12.63
N SER A 110 3.35 -20.14 13.28
CA SER A 110 3.63 -21.42 12.65
C SER A 110 2.58 -21.64 11.56
N GLY A 111 2.94 -21.43 10.29
CA GLY A 111 2.02 -21.64 9.18
C GLY A 111 2.18 -20.80 7.92
N CYS A 112 3.20 -19.94 7.79
CA CYS A 112 3.46 -19.24 6.53
C CYS A 112 3.94 -20.24 5.47
N ASP A 113 3.02 -20.88 4.75
CA ASP A 113 3.35 -21.66 3.57
C ASP A 113 3.87 -20.70 2.49
N HIS A 114 5.19 -20.69 2.29
CA HIS A 114 5.86 -19.79 1.35
C HIS A 114 5.51 -20.07 -0.12
N ASP A 115 4.70 -21.10 -0.40
CA ASP A 115 4.19 -21.47 -1.73
C ASP A 115 2.72 -21.05 -1.98
N GLU A 116 2.08 -20.32 -1.07
CA GLU A 116 0.66 -19.98 -1.21
C GLU A 116 0.40 -18.98 -2.35
N LYS A 117 -0.28 -19.44 -3.42
CA LYS A 117 -0.56 -18.65 -4.62
C LYS A 117 -1.81 -17.80 -4.44
N ILE A 118 -1.67 -16.49 -4.66
CA ILE A 118 -2.79 -15.53 -4.66
C ILE A 118 -3.35 -15.38 -6.07
N VAL A 119 -4.68 -15.33 -6.19
CA VAL A 119 -5.35 -15.06 -7.48
C VAL A 119 -4.99 -13.66 -7.98
N TRP A 120 -4.70 -13.53 -9.28
CA TRP A 120 -4.38 -12.26 -9.93
C TRP A 120 -5.47 -11.81 -10.91
N PRO A 121 -5.96 -10.55 -10.85
CA PRO A 121 -5.65 -9.52 -9.85
C PRO A 121 -6.05 -9.93 -8.42
N CYS A 122 -5.37 -9.37 -7.41
CA CYS A 122 -5.66 -9.67 -6.01
C CYS A 122 -7.16 -9.48 -5.72
N THR A 123 -7.78 -10.56 -5.28
CA THR A 123 -9.23 -10.68 -5.16
C THR A 123 -9.59 -11.14 -3.76
N GLY A 124 -10.48 -10.43 -3.08
CA GLY A 124 -11.07 -10.85 -1.82
C GLY A 124 -12.38 -11.60 -2.04
N ILE A 125 -12.72 -12.48 -1.11
CA ILE A 125 -14.01 -13.16 -1.03
C ILE A 125 -14.69 -12.70 0.24
N VAL A 126 -15.96 -12.31 0.14
CA VAL A 126 -16.82 -12.01 1.29
C VAL A 126 -18.02 -12.94 1.24
N VAL A 127 -18.28 -13.64 2.33
CA VAL A 127 -19.42 -14.54 2.48
C VAL A 127 -20.32 -14.11 3.64
N ASN A 128 -21.45 -14.80 3.79
CA ASN A 128 -22.48 -14.52 4.78
C ASN A 128 -23.13 -13.14 4.62
N ILE A 129 -23.20 -12.63 3.39
CA ILE A 129 -23.88 -11.37 3.08
C ILE A 129 -25.39 -11.54 3.29
N PRO A 130 -26.05 -10.70 4.11
CA PRO A 130 -27.47 -10.81 4.35
C PRO A 130 -28.29 -10.75 3.05
N THR A 131 -29.20 -11.71 2.89
CA THR A 131 -30.15 -11.75 1.78
C THR A 131 -31.57 -11.90 2.31
N ARG A 132 -32.54 -11.30 1.60
CA ARG A 132 -33.96 -11.41 1.87
C ARG A 132 -34.64 -12.19 0.75
N ARG A 133 -35.58 -13.06 1.11
CA ARG A 133 -36.46 -13.73 0.14
C ARG A 133 -37.53 -12.74 -0.34
N SER A 134 -37.60 -12.56 -1.66
CA SER A 134 -38.65 -11.81 -2.34
C SER A 134 -39.89 -12.69 -2.58
N ALA A 135 -41.03 -12.06 -2.90
CA ALA A 135 -42.31 -12.73 -3.14
C ALA A 135 -42.28 -13.71 -4.33
N ASP A 136 -41.38 -13.48 -5.29
CA ASP A 136 -41.09 -14.37 -6.42
C ASP A 136 -40.15 -15.54 -6.05
N GLY A 137 -39.79 -15.68 -4.77
CA GLY A 137 -38.92 -16.73 -4.25
C GLY A 137 -37.43 -16.48 -4.47
N ARG A 138 -37.04 -15.38 -5.13
CA ARG A 138 -35.64 -15.02 -5.36
C ARG A 138 -35.02 -14.33 -4.14
N SER A 139 -33.74 -14.59 -3.89
CA SER A 139 -32.94 -13.89 -2.89
C SER A 139 -32.48 -12.55 -3.43
N VAL A 140 -32.74 -11.48 -2.69
CA VAL A 140 -32.25 -10.13 -2.95
C VAL A 140 -31.30 -9.71 -1.84
N GLY A 141 -30.20 -9.06 -2.20
CA GLY A 141 -29.20 -8.55 -1.26
C GLY A 141 -28.94 -7.07 -1.49
N GLU A 142 -28.15 -6.47 -0.61
CA GLU A 142 -27.68 -5.11 -0.82
C GLU A 142 -26.75 -5.02 -2.04
N SER A 143 -26.62 -3.83 -2.61
CA SER A 143 -25.75 -3.64 -3.76
C SER A 143 -24.28 -3.81 -3.36
N GLY A 144 -23.47 -4.35 -4.28
CA GLY A 144 -22.01 -4.43 -4.07
C GLY A 144 -21.38 -3.07 -3.77
N SER A 145 -21.90 -1.98 -4.33
CA SER A 145 -21.43 -0.62 -4.06
C SER A 145 -21.54 -0.24 -2.59
N LYS A 146 -22.60 -0.67 -1.89
CA LYS A 146 -22.75 -0.38 -0.46
C LYS A 146 -21.68 -1.08 0.38
N LEU A 147 -21.42 -2.37 0.08
CA LEU A 147 -20.33 -3.12 0.72
C LEU A 147 -18.95 -2.53 0.37
N ARG A 148 -18.74 -2.11 -0.88
CA ARG A 148 -17.53 -1.40 -1.30
C ARG A 148 -17.29 -0.15 -0.46
N ASP A 149 -18.30 0.69 -0.27
CA ASP A 149 -18.17 1.94 0.49
C ASP A 149 -17.89 1.69 1.98
N GLU A 150 -18.42 0.59 2.55
CA GLU A 150 -18.05 0.14 3.90
C GLU A 150 -16.58 -0.29 3.99
N LEU A 151 -16.11 -1.10 3.04
CA LEU A 151 -14.71 -1.53 3.00
C LEU A 151 -13.75 -0.36 2.76
N ILE A 152 -14.16 0.67 2.01
CA ILE A 152 -13.42 1.94 1.87
C ILE A 152 -13.32 2.65 3.23
N ARG A 153 -14.42 2.76 3.99
CA ARG A 153 -14.42 3.38 5.33
C ARG A 153 -13.51 2.64 6.33
N ARG A 154 -13.36 1.32 6.16
CA ARG A 154 -12.40 0.49 6.94
C ARG A 154 -10.95 0.62 6.48
N GLY A 155 -10.68 1.37 5.40
CA GLY A 155 -9.33 1.62 4.89
C GLY A 155 -8.82 0.59 3.88
N PHE A 156 -9.63 -0.37 3.46
CA PHE A 156 -9.20 -1.42 2.52
C PHE A 156 -9.18 -0.97 1.06
N ASN A 157 -9.86 0.13 0.73
CA ASN A 157 -9.80 0.77 -0.60
C ASN A 157 -9.99 -0.19 -1.81
N PRO A 158 -11.03 -1.05 -1.84
CA PRO A 158 -11.31 -1.89 -3.01
C PRO A 158 -11.74 -1.05 -4.23
N VAL A 159 -11.44 -1.56 -5.42
CA VAL A 159 -11.86 -0.96 -6.69
C VAL A 159 -13.34 -1.24 -6.91
N ARG A 160 -13.76 -2.50 -6.73
CA ARG A 160 -15.12 -2.93 -7.00
C ARG A 160 -15.51 -4.10 -6.09
N VAL A 161 -16.81 -4.25 -5.87
CA VAL A 161 -17.38 -5.42 -5.19
C VAL A 161 -18.50 -5.96 -6.07
N HIS A 162 -18.41 -7.24 -6.43
CA HIS A 162 -19.34 -7.94 -7.32
C HIS A 162 -20.04 -9.05 -6.54
N PRO A 163 -21.29 -8.83 -6.15
CA PRO A 163 -22.08 -9.92 -5.59
C PRO A 163 -22.28 -11.02 -6.61
N LEU A 164 -22.17 -12.27 -6.18
CA LEU A 164 -22.36 -13.44 -7.01
C LEU A 164 -23.85 -13.81 -7.03
N TRP A 165 -24.36 -14.11 -8.23
CA TRP A 165 -25.76 -14.42 -8.47
C TRP A 165 -25.88 -15.84 -9.01
N ASN A 166 -26.97 -16.51 -8.64
CA ASN A 166 -27.36 -17.79 -9.20
C ASN A 166 -28.84 -17.74 -9.63
N PHE A 167 -29.38 -18.87 -10.10
CA PHE A 167 -30.78 -18.96 -10.55
C PHE A 167 -31.81 -18.62 -9.43
N ARG A 168 -31.40 -18.67 -8.17
CA ARG A 168 -32.20 -18.30 -6.99
C ARG A 168 -32.00 -16.83 -6.58
N GLY A 169 -31.16 -16.06 -7.27
CA GLY A 169 -30.87 -14.66 -6.96
C GLY A 169 -29.50 -14.47 -6.31
N HIS A 170 -29.38 -13.51 -5.40
CA HIS A 170 -28.14 -13.17 -4.70
C HIS A 170 -27.67 -14.36 -3.84
N SER A 171 -26.43 -14.80 -4.02
CA SER A 171 -25.89 -16.01 -3.37
C SER A 171 -25.51 -15.82 -1.90
N GLY A 172 -25.39 -14.57 -1.44
CA GLY A 172 -24.83 -14.24 -0.12
C GLY A 172 -23.29 -14.18 -0.13
N THR A 173 -22.68 -14.26 -1.31
CA THR A 173 -21.24 -14.14 -1.53
C THR A 173 -20.95 -13.00 -2.49
N ALA A 174 -19.83 -12.29 -2.29
CA ALA A 174 -19.33 -11.29 -3.21
C ALA A 174 -17.81 -11.41 -3.39
N VAL A 175 -17.37 -11.01 -4.57
CA VAL A 175 -15.97 -10.89 -4.94
C VAL A 175 -15.55 -9.43 -4.77
N VAL A 176 -14.43 -9.18 -4.12
CA VAL A 176 -13.86 -7.87 -3.85
C VAL A 176 -12.62 -7.69 -4.72
N GLU A 177 -12.70 -6.81 -5.72
CA GLU A 177 -11.57 -6.51 -6.60
C GLU A 177 -10.71 -5.40 -5.98
N PHE A 178 -9.42 -5.68 -5.80
CA PHE A 178 -8.43 -4.68 -5.43
C PHE A 178 -7.70 -4.13 -6.65
N ARG A 179 -6.93 -3.05 -6.44
CA ARG A 179 -6.08 -2.51 -7.50
C ARG A 179 -5.07 -3.56 -7.96
N LYS A 180 -4.61 -3.44 -9.20
CA LYS A 180 -3.45 -4.22 -9.65
C LYS A 180 -2.19 -3.63 -9.02
N GLY A 181 -1.19 -4.47 -8.77
CA GLY A 181 0.11 -4.06 -8.24
C GLY A 181 0.19 -4.12 -6.71
N TRP A 182 1.34 -3.69 -6.18
CA TRP A 182 1.68 -3.81 -4.76
C TRP A 182 0.66 -3.16 -3.82
N PRO A 183 0.10 -1.97 -4.10
CA PRO A 183 -0.84 -1.36 -3.15
C PRO A 183 -2.19 -2.06 -3.11
N GLY A 184 -2.62 -2.67 -4.21
CA GLY A 184 -3.78 -3.54 -4.19
C GLY A 184 -3.54 -4.84 -3.44
N LEU A 185 -2.35 -5.43 -3.56
CA LEU A 185 -1.95 -6.58 -2.75
C LEU A 185 -1.91 -6.22 -1.26
N HIS A 186 -1.30 -5.08 -0.91
CA HIS A 186 -1.27 -4.60 0.48
C HIS A 186 -2.67 -4.41 1.04
N ASN A 187 -3.57 -3.78 0.29
CA ASN A 187 -4.97 -3.61 0.67
C ASN A 187 -5.70 -4.94 0.85
N ALA A 188 -5.47 -5.91 -0.04
CA ALA A 188 -6.06 -7.23 0.03
C ALA A 188 -5.58 -8.00 1.28
N LEU A 189 -4.28 -7.99 1.54
CA LEU A 189 -3.72 -8.65 2.73
C LEU A 189 -4.16 -7.97 4.03
N SER A 190 -4.24 -6.64 4.06
CA SER A 190 -4.79 -5.90 5.22
C SER A 190 -6.26 -6.23 5.45
N PHE A 191 -7.04 -6.41 4.39
CA PHE A 191 -8.42 -6.87 4.46
C PHE A 191 -8.51 -8.27 5.08
N GLU A 192 -7.75 -9.25 4.60
CA GLU A 192 -7.75 -10.62 5.15
C GLU A 192 -7.31 -10.64 6.63
N LYS A 193 -6.21 -9.97 6.96
CA LYS A 193 -5.72 -9.90 8.35
C LYS A 193 -6.74 -9.28 9.30
N ALA A 194 -7.49 -8.27 8.86
CA ALA A 194 -8.51 -7.65 9.70
C ALA A 194 -9.66 -8.61 10.00
N TYR A 195 -10.13 -9.37 9.01
CA TYR A 195 -11.18 -10.37 9.22
C TYR A 195 -10.67 -11.58 10.02
N GLU A 196 -9.43 -12.00 9.82
CA GLU A 196 -8.80 -13.04 10.65
C GLU A 196 -8.66 -12.62 12.11
N ALA A 197 -8.24 -11.37 12.37
CA ALA A 197 -8.15 -10.82 13.73
C ALA A 197 -9.51 -10.71 14.42
N ASP A 198 -10.59 -10.51 13.65
CA ASP A 198 -11.97 -10.48 14.15
C ASP A 198 -12.58 -11.91 14.31
N HIS A 199 -11.81 -12.99 14.10
CA HIS A 199 -12.30 -14.39 14.04
C HIS A 199 -13.38 -14.62 12.97
N HIS A 200 -13.27 -13.87 11.88
CA HIS A 200 -14.17 -13.89 10.74
C HIS A 200 -13.42 -14.27 9.44
N GLY A 201 -12.34 -15.03 9.56
CA GLY A 201 -11.54 -15.51 8.44
C GLY A 201 -12.10 -16.77 7.77
N LYS A 202 -11.37 -17.29 6.77
CA LYS A 202 -11.75 -18.52 6.04
C LYS A 202 -11.86 -19.74 6.95
N LYS A 203 -10.91 -19.89 7.88
CA LYS A 203 -10.89 -21.01 8.85
C LYS A 203 -12.11 -20.96 9.76
N ASP A 204 -12.45 -19.77 10.24
CA ASP A 204 -13.62 -19.56 11.10
C ASP A 204 -14.92 -19.81 10.35
N TRP A 205 -14.98 -19.47 9.06
CA TRP A 205 -16.12 -19.81 8.20
C TRP A 205 -16.27 -21.33 8.01
N GLY A 206 -15.15 -22.04 7.83
CA GLY A 206 -15.14 -23.50 7.65
C GLY A 206 -15.31 -24.32 8.94
N ALA A 207 -15.18 -23.72 10.11
CA ALA A 207 -15.34 -24.41 11.39
C ALA A 207 -16.81 -24.75 11.68
N ASN A 208 -17.06 -25.98 12.15
CA ASN A 208 -18.38 -26.51 12.53
C ASN A 208 -18.86 -25.98 13.90
N ASP A 209 -18.75 -24.67 14.12
CA ASP A 209 -19.21 -24.00 15.33
C ASP A 209 -20.65 -23.46 15.18
N ASP A 210 -21.15 -22.90 16.28
CA ASP A 210 -22.44 -22.23 16.41
C ASP A 210 -22.74 -21.17 15.32
N VAL A 211 -23.95 -20.62 15.38
CA VAL A 211 -24.51 -19.62 14.47
C VAL A 211 -23.47 -18.56 14.06
N LYS A 212 -23.19 -18.49 12.75
CA LYS A 212 -22.27 -17.51 12.17
C LYS A 212 -22.91 -16.12 12.11
N HIS A 213 -22.22 -15.12 12.63
CA HIS A 213 -22.69 -13.74 12.68
C HIS A 213 -21.79 -12.82 11.84
N GLY A 214 -22.38 -11.82 11.21
CA GLY A 214 -21.63 -10.85 10.41
C GLY A 214 -20.99 -11.44 9.15
N LEU A 215 -20.14 -10.64 8.51
CA LEU A 215 -19.46 -11.02 7.28
C LEU A 215 -18.19 -11.79 7.61
N TYR A 216 -17.87 -12.79 6.78
CA TYR A 216 -16.58 -13.48 6.82
C TYR A 216 -15.83 -13.20 5.53
N ALA A 217 -14.51 -13.07 5.62
CA ALA A 217 -13.74 -12.70 4.44
C ALA A 217 -12.27 -13.14 4.47
N TRP A 218 -11.71 -13.34 3.27
CA TRP A 218 -10.32 -13.71 3.04
C TRP A 218 -9.88 -13.31 1.63
N VAL A 219 -8.58 -13.37 1.34
CA VAL A 219 -8.07 -13.18 -0.02
C VAL A 219 -8.09 -14.51 -0.75
N ALA A 220 -8.62 -14.53 -1.97
CA ALA A 220 -8.73 -15.72 -2.80
C ALA A 220 -7.35 -16.36 -3.07
N ARG A 221 -7.26 -17.66 -2.81
CA ARG A 221 -6.10 -18.52 -3.07
C ARG A 221 -6.44 -19.60 -4.09
N ALA A 222 -5.50 -20.51 -4.33
CA ALA A 222 -5.62 -21.57 -5.33
C ALA A 222 -6.83 -22.51 -5.13
N ASP A 223 -7.30 -22.68 -3.89
CA ASP A 223 -8.47 -23.50 -3.57
C ASP A 223 -9.81 -22.77 -3.80
N ASP A 224 -9.78 -21.44 -3.91
CA ASP A 224 -10.95 -20.62 -4.25
C ASP A 224 -11.13 -20.39 -5.76
N TYR A 225 -10.08 -20.61 -6.56
CA TYR A 225 -10.05 -20.38 -8.02
C TYR A 225 -10.66 -21.55 -8.80
#